data_AF-A0A1V0PRE9-F1
#
_entry.id   AF-A0A1V0PRE9-F1
#
_cell.length_a   1.000
_cell.length_b   1.000
_cell.length_c   1.000
_cell.angle_alpha   90.00
_cell.angle_beta   90.00
_cell.angle_gamma   90.00
#
_symmetry.space_group_name_H-M   'P 1'
#
loop_
_entity.id
_entity.type
_entity.pdbx_description
1 polymer ?
#
loop_
_entity_poly.entity_id
_entity_poly.type
_entity_poly.pdbx_seq_one_letter_code
_entity_poly.pdbx_strand_id
1 'polypeptide(L)' 'MLDILTVTLNPTVDLSTSVSHVMPEEKLRCAPPVTDPGGGA' A
#
# COMPACT_ATOMS: atom_id res chain seq x y z
N MET A 1 17.82 -0.69 28.72
CA MET A 1 17.02 -0.73 27.47
C MET A 1 16.35 0.61 27.35
N LEU A 2 16.41 1.26 26.18
CA LEU A 2 15.73 2.54 25.95
C LEU A 2 14.44 2.24 25.17
N ASP A 3 13.35 2.88 25.57
CA ASP A 3 12.08 2.77 24.85
C ASP A 3 12.15 3.61 23.57
N ILE A 4 11.67 3.04 22.45
CA ILE A 4 11.63 3.71 21.14
C ILE A 4 10.17 4.01 20.81
N LEU A 5 9.88 5.29 20.59
CA LEU A 5 8.57 5.77 20.16
C LEU A 5 8.66 6.27 18.71
N THR A 6 7.71 5.86 17.88
CA THR A 6 7.54 6.32 16.49
C THR A 6 6.20 7.03 16.36
N VAL A 7 6.15 8.09 15.55
CA VAL A 7 4.93 8.89 15.34
C VAL A 7 4.75 9.16 13.85
N THR A 8 3.69 8.58 13.28
CA THR A 8 3.30 8.80 11.89
C THR A 8 2.19 9.84 11.82
N LEU A 9 2.52 11.06 11.42
CA LEU A 9 1.55 12.16 11.37
C LEU A 9 0.50 12.00 10.26
N ASN A 10 0.81 11.22 9.22
CA ASN A 10 -0.08 10.98 8.10
C ASN A 10 -0.04 9.49 7.71
N PRO A 11 -0.72 8.62 8.49
CA PRO A 11 -0.75 7.19 8.22
C PRO A 11 -1.56 6.88 6.96
N THR A 12 -1.28 5.75 6.33
CA THR A 12 -2.02 5.29 5.14
C THR A 12 -2.46 3.84 5.30
N VAL A 13 -3.50 3.48 4.54
CA VAL A 13 -3.81 2.10 4.24
C VAL A 13 -3.32 1.85 2.83
N ASP A 14 -2.26 1.07 2.72
CA ASP A 14 -1.67 0.74 1.43
C ASP A 14 -2.46 -0.42 0.82
N LEU A 15 -2.80 -0.30 -0.47
CA LEU A 15 -3.53 -1.32 -1.21
C LEU A 15 -2.64 -1.89 -2.30
N SER A 16 -2.26 -3.15 -2.15
CA SER A 16 -1.42 -3.88 -3.10
C SER A 16 -2.29 -4.80 -3.97
N THR A 17 -2.17 -4.74 -5.29
CA THR A 17 -2.88 -5.65 -6.21
C THR A 17 -1.97 -6.05 -7.38
N SER A 18 -2.43 -6.96 -8.22
CA SER A 18 -1.69 -7.43 -9.40
C SER A 18 -2.59 -7.54 -10.62
N VAL A 19 -1.96 -7.47 -11.79
CA VAL A 19 -2.54 -7.74 -13.10
C VAL A 19 -1.45 -8.38 -13.97
N SER A 20 -1.82 -9.18 -14.97
CA SER A 20 -0.86 -9.89 -15.81
C SER A 20 0.08 -8.96 -16.59
N HIS A 21 -0.42 -7.81 -17.05
CA HIS A 21 0.38 -6.81 -17.74
C HIS A 21 -0.20 -5.40 -17.57
N VAL A 22 0.67 -4.40 -17.58
CA VAL A 22 0.29 -2.98 -17.46
C VAL A 22 0.30 -2.35 -18.85
N MET A 23 -0.85 -1.86 -19.30
CA MET A 23 -1.01 -1.21 -20.60
C MET A 23 -1.84 0.07 -20.48
N PRO A 24 -1.53 1.11 -21.28
CA PRO A 24 -2.31 2.34 -21.31
C PRO A 24 -3.65 2.13 -22.04
N GLU A 25 -4.56 3.10 -21.88
CA GLU A 25 -5.88 3.21 -22.55
C GLU A 25 -6.93 2.14 -22.22
N GLU A 26 -6.50 0.96 -21.75
CA GLU A 26 -7.39 -0.15 -21.43
C GLU A 26 -7.75 -0.21 -19.94
N LYS A 27 -8.93 -0.76 -19.65
CA LYS A 27 -9.33 -1.03 -18.26
C LYS A 27 -8.60 -2.26 -17.73
N LEU A 28 -7.61 -2.04 -16.88
CA LEU A 28 -6.90 -3.11 -16.19
C LEU A 28 -7.77 -3.70 -15.08
N ARG A 29 -8.23 -4.94 -15.27
CA ARG A 29 -8.98 -5.69 -14.25
C ARG A 29 -7.99 -6.36 -13.31
N CYS A 30 -7.69 -5.68 -12.21
CA CYS A 30 -6.75 -6.18 -11.20
C CYS A 30 -7.38 -7.27 -10.31
N ALA A 31 -6.53 -8.05 -9.66
CA ALA A 31 -6.91 -8.98 -8.61
C ALA A 31 -7.51 -8.25 -7.38
N PRO A 32 -8.19 -8.96 -6.47
CA PRO A 32 -8.58 -8.39 -5.18
C PRO A 32 -7.34 -7.81 -4.44
N PRO A 33 -7.44 -6.60 -3.86
CA PRO A 33 -6.30 -5.98 -3.21
C PRO A 33 -6.00 -6.61 -1.83
N VAL A 34 -4.72 -6.59 -1.45
CA VAL A 34 -4.21 -6.85 -0.10
C VAL A 34 -4.03 -5.51 0.60
N THR A 35 -4.44 -5.41 1.86
CA THR A 35 -4.36 -4.20 2.68
C THR A 35 -3.18 -4.29 3.63
N ASP A 36 -2.28 -3.31 3.60
CA ASP A 36 -1.12 -3.19 4.48
C ASP A 36 -1.13 -1.84 5.23
N PRO A 37 -0.58 -1.77 6.46
CA PRO A 37 -0.35 -0.48 7.11
C PRO A 37 0.78 0.27 6.40
N GLY A 38 0.52 1.53 6.06
CA GLY A 38 1.48 2.43 5.43
C GLY A 38 1.63 3.74 6.18
N GLY A 39 2.49 4.61 5.65
CA GLY A 39 2.96 5.80 6.34
C GLY A 39 4.05 5.39 7.33
N GLY A 40 5.29 5.73 6.98
CA GLY A 40 6.48 5.33 7.74
C GLY A 40 6.44 5.76 9.21
N ALA A 41 7.35 5.16 9.98
CA ALA A 41 7.66 5.53 11.35
C ALA A 41 8.68 6.68 11.41
#